data_AF-A0A9W9DTY9-F1
#
_entry.id   AF-A0A9W9DTY9-F1
#
_cell.length_a   1.000
_cell.length_b   1.000
_cell.length_c   1.000
_cell.angle_alpha   90.00
_cell.angle_beta   90.00
_cell.angle_gamma   90.00
#
_symmetry.space_group_name_H-M   'P 1'
#
loop_
_entity.id
_entity.type
_entity.pdbx_description
1 polymer ?
#
loop_
_entity_poly.entity_id
_entity_poly.type
_entity_poly.pdbx_seq_one_letter_code
_entity_poly.pdbx_strand_id
1 'polypeptide(L)'
;MGGNQSVPKITAQDRAILDLKLQRDKVKQYQNNLKAVLDREEAIAKQHLQAGHKDRALVALRRRKYQQGLLLKTDGQLENLQQLVSTIEFSLIEVSVLHGLKQGNEVLKEIHKEMNAESVEKLLEETAEAREYQREIDEMLANNLSLDEEDTVQAELRELQAVVRAETEPSKDVLPSAPTSEPVATEPLAELQEQIEVGSDLARTAIPA
;
A
#
# COMPACT_ATOMS: atom_id res chain seq x y z
N MET A 1 -26.51 -29.52 -32.21
CA MET A 1 -26.77 -29.56 -30.76
C MET A 1 -25.86 -30.59 -30.14
N GLY A 2 -24.96 -30.20 -29.23
CA GLY A 2 -24.05 -31.12 -28.55
C GLY A 2 -22.63 -30.57 -28.44
N GLY A 3 -22.46 -29.49 -27.68
CA GLY A 3 -21.15 -28.97 -27.34
C GLY A 3 -20.46 -29.95 -26.38
N ASN A 4 -19.31 -30.48 -26.82
CA ASN A 4 -18.38 -31.17 -25.94
C ASN A 4 -17.92 -30.18 -24.87
N GLN A 5 -18.55 -30.23 -23.69
CA GLN A 5 -18.04 -29.55 -22.51
C GLN A 5 -16.65 -30.13 -22.22
N SER A 6 -15.61 -29.34 -22.51
CA SER A 6 -14.25 -29.70 -22.15
C SER A 6 -14.17 -29.81 -20.64
N VAL A 7 -14.15 -31.04 -20.13
CA VAL A 7 -13.94 -31.28 -18.70
C VAL A 7 -12.62 -30.60 -18.32
N PRO A 8 -12.58 -29.72 -17.31
CA PRO A 8 -11.35 -29.04 -16.92
C PRO A 8 -10.28 -30.10 -16.58
N LYS A 9 -9.15 -30.03 -17.26
CA LYS A 9 -8.04 -30.95 -17.05
C LYS A 9 -7.44 -30.66 -15.70
N ILE A 10 -7.74 -31.51 -14.71
CA ILE A 10 -7.15 -31.44 -13.37
C ILE A 10 -5.63 -31.53 -13.52
N THR A 11 -4.94 -30.48 -13.11
CA THR A 11 -3.49 -30.40 -13.21
C THR A 11 -2.83 -31.22 -12.08
N ALA A 12 -1.52 -31.50 -12.20
CA ALA A 12 -0.78 -32.17 -11.13
C ALA A 12 -0.75 -31.30 -9.85
N GLN A 13 -0.75 -29.98 -10.02
CA GLN A 13 -0.81 -28.99 -8.96
C GLN A 13 -2.15 -29.08 -8.20
N ASP A 14 -3.27 -29.17 -8.91
CA ASP A 14 -4.60 -29.28 -8.30
C ASP A 14 -4.73 -30.54 -7.42
N ARG A 15 -4.14 -31.66 -7.88
CA ARG A 15 -4.10 -32.91 -7.10
C ARG A 15 -3.26 -32.74 -5.83
N ALA A 16 -2.09 -32.12 -5.92
CA ALA A 16 -1.23 -31.87 -4.76
C ALA A 16 -1.92 -30.94 -3.72
N ILE A 17 -2.63 -29.91 -4.18
CA ILE A 17 -3.41 -29.02 -3.30
C ILE A 17 -4.54 -29.78 -2.62
N LEU A 18 -5.25 -30.64 -3.37
CA LEU A 18 -6.29 -31.49 -2.81
C LEU A 18 -5.73 -32.42 -1.73
N ASP A 19 -4.59 -33.08 -1.98
CA ASP A 19 -3.95 -33.98 -1.04
C ASP A 19 -3.55 -33.26 0.26
N LEU A 20 -3.00 -32.04 0.16
CA LEU A 20 -2.68 -31.21 1.33
C LEU A 20 -3.94 -30.81 2.12
N LYS A 21 -5.03 -30.44 1.43
CA LYS A 21 -6.31 -30.11 2.07
C LYS A 21 -6.90 -31.33 2.77
N LEU A 22 -6.83 -32.51 2.16
CA LEU A 22 -7.25 -33.77 2.78
C LEU A 22 -6.41 -34.11 4.01
N GLN A 23 -5.09 -33.90 3.96
CA GLN A 23 -4.20 -34.10 5.12
C GLN A 23 -4.55 -33.14 6.25
N ARG A 24 -4.77 -31.85 5.96
CA ARG A 24 -5.24 -30.87 6.95
C ARG A 24 -6.53 -31.32 7.62
N ASP A 25 -7.49 -31.82 6.86
CA ASP A 25 -8.78 -32.26 7.40
C ASP A 25 -8.62 -33.52 8.28
N LYS A 26 -7.74 -34.46 7.88
CA LYS A 26 -7.38 -35.62 8.72
C LYS A 26 -6.72 -35.20 10.03
N VAL A 27 -5.79 -34.23 9.99
CA VAL A 27 -5.14 -33.69 11.19
C VAL A 27 -6.17 -33.02 12.11
N LYS A 28 -7.12 -32.29 11.54
CA LYS A 28 -8.24 -31.69 12.31
C LYS A 28 -9.15 -32.74 12.95
N GLN A 29 -9.46 -33.83 12.24
CA GLN A 29 -10.20 -34.95 12.83
C GLN A 29 -9.42 -35.60 13.98
N TYR A 30 -8.10 -35.81 13.80
CA TYR A 30 -7.24 -36.34 14.84
C TYR A 30 -7.18 -35.42 16.07
N GLN A 31 -7.10 -34.10 15.87
CA GLN A 31 -7.18 -33.09 16.93
C GLN A 31 -8.47 -33.21 17.74
N ASN A 32 -9.63 -33.34 17.08
CA ASN A 32 -10.92 -33.50 17.74
C ASN A 32 -11.00 -34.80 18.54
N ASN A 33 -10.48 -35.90 17.98
CA ASN A 33 -10.39 -37.18 18.70
C ASN A 33 -9.51 -37.06 19.95
N LEU A 34 -8.38 -36.34 19.85
CA LEU A 34 -7.49 -36.11 20.98
C LEU A 34 -8.15 -35.29 22.10
N LYS A 35 -8.94 -34.26 21.75
CA LYS A 35 -9.75 -33.48 22.71
C LYS A 35 -10.75 -34.36 23.44
N ALA A 36 -11.49 -35.21 22.71
CA ALA A 36 -12.42 -36.15 23.32
C ALA A 36 -11.72 -37.16 24.25
N VAL A 37 -10.51 -37.60 23.92
CA VAL A 37 -9.70 -38.47 24.80
C VAL A 37 -9.24 -37.72 26.04
N LEU A 38 -8.84 -36.46 25.92
CA LEU A 38 -8.46 -35.62 27.06
C LEU A 38 -9.59 -35.43 28.06
N ASP A 39 -10.80 -35.16 27.57
CA ASP A 39 -12.00 -35.00 28.42
C ASP A 39 -12.33 -36.30 29.16
N ARG A 40 -12.17 -37.46 28.49
CA ARG A 40 -12.35 -38.78 29.11
C ARG A 40 -11.32 -39.05 30.18
N GLU A 41 -10.04 -38.80 29.92
CA GLU A 41 -8.96 -38.98 30.91
C GLU A 41 -9.15 -38.06 32.13
N GLU A 42 -9.68 -36.86 31.92
CA GLU A 42 -10.07 -35.96 33.01
C GLU A 42 -11.23 -36.51 33.84
N ALA A 43 -12.28 -37.04 33.21
CA ALA A 43 -13.39 -37.68 33.91
C ALA A 43 -12.92 -38.89 34.73
N ILE A 44 -12.06 -39.74 34.14
CA ILE A 44 -11.48 -40.91 34.82
C ILE A 44 -10.62 -40.48 36.02
N ALA A 45 -9.80 -39.43 35.86
CA ALA A 45 -9.01 -38.88 36.96
C ALA A 45 -9.91 -38.39 38.11
N LYS A 46 -11.00 -37.67 37.80
CA LYS A 46 -11.99 -37.22 38.79
C LYS A 46 -12.66 -38.39 39.53
N GLN A 47 -13.06 -39.44 38.80
CA GLN A 47 -13.65 -40.64 39.38
C GLN A 47 -12.69 -41.36 40.33
N HIS A 48 -11.42 -41.52 39.96
CA HIS A 48 -10.42 -42.15 40.82
C HIS A 48 -10.10 -41.32 42.07
N LEU A 49 -10.14 -39.99 41.98
CA LEU A 49 -10.02 -39.11 43.15
C LEU A 49 -11.20 -39.25 44.11
N GLN A 50 -12.44 -39.32 43.59
CA GLN A 50 -13.64 -39.55 44.40
C GLN A 50 -13.61 -40.92 45.11
N ALA A 51 -13.09 -41.95 44.44
CA ALA A 51 -12.90 -43.29 45.00
C ALA A 51 -11.70 -43.40 45.96
N GLY A 52 -10.94 -42.33 46.21
CA GLY A 52 -9.76 -42.32 47.09
C GLY A 52 -8.52 -42.99 46.52
N HIS A 53 -8.53 -43.43 45.25
CA HIS A 53 -7.42 -44.11 44.60
C HIS A 53 -6.43 -43.12 43.95
N LYS A 54 -5.56 -42.52 44.78
CA LYS A 54 -4.59 -41.50 44.36
C LYS A 54 -3.61 -41.99 43.28
N ASP A 55 -3.08 -43.20 43.40
CA ASP A 55 -2.08 -43.74 42.46
C ASP A 55 -2.66 -43.89 41.03
N ARG A 56 -3.91 -44.33 40.92
CA ARG A 56 -4.61 -44.46 39.64
C ARG A 56 -4.94 -43.10 39.03
N ALA A 57 -5.35 -42.14 39.86
CA ALA A 57 -5.57 -40.76 39.40
C ALA A 57 -4.28 -40.12 38.85
N LEU A 58 -3.13 -40.35 39.49
CA LEU A 58 -1.83 -39.85 39.00
C LEU A 58 -1.46 -40.42 37.63
N VAL A 59 -1.76 -41.70 37.36
CA VAL A 59 -1.51 -42.31 36.05
C VAL A 59 -2.39 -41.69 34.97
N ALA A 60 -3.69 -41.48 35.26
CA ALA A 60 -4.61 -40.80 34.34
C ALA A 60 -4.15 -39.37 34.03
N LEU A 61 -3.72 -38.62 35.05
CA LEU A 61 -3.20 -37.26 34.86
C LEU A 61 -1.90 -37.22 34.03
N ARG A 62 -1.00 -38.20 34.20
CA ARG A 62 0.19 -38.33 33.35
C ARG A 62 -0.17 -38.60 31.89
N ARG A 63 -1.13 -39.49 31.64
CA ARG A 63 -1.66 -39.74 30.28
C ARG A 63 -2.28 -38.47 29.70
N ARG A 64 -3.08 -37.74 30.48
CA ARG A 64 -3.66 -36.45 30.07
C ARG A 64 -2.57 -35.46 29.67
N LYS A 65 -1.50 -35.33 30.47
CA LYS A 65 -0.40 -34.40 30.16
C LYS A 65 0.34 -34.78 28.87
N TYR A 66 0.55 -36.08 28.62
CA TYR A 66 1.13 -36.56 27.37
C TYR A 66 0.24 -36.23 26.16
N GLN A 67 -1.06 -36.47 26.27
CA GLN A 67 -2.02 -36.15 25.21
C GLN A 67 -2.12 -34.63 24.96
N GLN A 68 -2.00 -33.79 25.99
CA GLN A 68 -1.90 -32.34 25.83
C GLN A 68 -0.66 -31.95 25.01
N GLY A 69 0.49 -32.59 25.27
CA GLY A 69 1.70 -32.36 24.48
C GLY A 69 1.56 -32.79 23.02
N LEU A 70 0.85 -33.90 22.76
CA LEU A 70 0.50 -34.33 21.40
C LEU A 70 -0.47 -33.35 20.73
N LEU A 71 -1.44 -32.79 21.47
CA LEU A 71 -2.36 -31.80 20.94
C LEU A 71 -1.60 -30.56 20.45
N LEU A 72 -0.70 -30.02 21.27
CA LEU A 72 0.13 -28.87 20.89
C LEU A 72 0.97 -29.13 19.63
N LYS A 73 1.56 -30.32 19.51
CA LYS A 73 2.30 -30.71 18.29
C LYS A 73 1.37 -30.79 17.07
N THR A 74 0.16 -31.33 17.25
CA THR A 74 -0.85 -31.44 16.20
C THR A 74 -1.33 -30.06 15.76
N ASP A 75 -1.52 -29.14 16.70
CA ASP A 75 -1.92 -27.76 16.43
C ASP A 75 -0.85 -27.02 15.61
N GLY A 76 0.43 -27.16 15.99
CA GLY A 76 1.54 -26.60 15.20
C GLY A 76 1.65 -27.22 13.80
N GLN A 77 1.41 -28.52 13.65
CA GLN A 77 1.35 -29.16 12.34
C GLN A 77 0.18 -28.66 11.49
N LEU A 78 -0.97 -28.42 12.10
CA LEU A 78 -2.14 -27.89 11.42
C LEU A 78 -1.90 -26.46 10.92
N GLU A 79 -1.27 -25.61 11.73
CA GLU A 79 -0.86 -24.25 11.35
C GLU A 79 0.12 -24.27 10.18
N ASN A 80 1.16 -25.11 10.25
CA ASN A 80 2.12 -25.27 9.16
C ASN A 80 1.44 -25.72 7.84
N LEU A 81 0.48 -26.66 7.91
CA LEU A 81 -0.28 -27.10 6.73
C LEU A 81 -1.17 -25.98 6.18
N GLN A 82 -1.80 -25.19 7.04
CA GLN A 82 -2.62 -24.04 6.61
C GLN A 82 -1.77 -22.97 5.94
N GLN A 83 -0.62 -22.64 6.51
CA GLN A 83 0.32 -21.71 5.92
C GLN A 83 0.81 -22.21 4.55
N LEU A 84 1.18 -23.48 4.44
CA LEU A 84 1.63 -24.07 3.18
C LEU A 84 0.54 -23.98 2.09
N VAL A 85 -0.72 -24.30 2.43
CA VAL A 85 -1.84 -24.19 1.48
C VAL A 85 -2.03 -22.73 1.05
N SER A 86 -2.02 -21.78 1.98
CA SER A 86 -2.15 -20.35 1.67
C SER A 86 -1.01 -19.85 0.78
N THR A 87 0.23 -20.27 1.03
CA THR A 87 1.38 -19.90 0.21
C THR A 87 1.23 -20.44 -1.21
N ILE A 88 0.78 -21.70 -1.38
CA ILE A 88 0.56 -22.28 -2.69
C ILE A 88 -0.55 -21.54 -3.45
N GLU A 89 -1.67 -21.23 -2.77
CA GLU A 89 -2.76 -20.47 -3.38
C GLU A 89 -2.31 -19.07 -3.82
N PHE A 90 -1.47 -18.41 -3.01
CA PHE A 90 -0.88 -17.13 -3.40
C PHE A 90 0.06 -17.27 -4.60
N SER A 91 0.94 -18.28 -4.63
CA SER A 91 1.82 -18.51 -5.77
C SER A 91 1.08 -18.82 -7.07
N LEU A 92 -0.10 -19.44 -7.00
CA LEU A 92 -0.96 -19.59 -8.18
C LEU A 92 -1.44 -18.24 -8.72
N ILE A 93 -1.79 -17.31 -7.82
CA ILE A 93 -2.15 -15.94 -8.19
C ILE A 93 -0.93 -15.23 -8.80
N GLU A 94 0.25 -15.36 -8.20
CA GLU A 94 1.50 -14.79 -8.75
C GLU A 94 1.75 -15.25 -10.19
N VAL A 95 1.58 -16.54 -10.48
CA VAL A 95 1.72 -17.07 -11.86
C VAL A 95 0.72 -16.45 -12.82
N SER A 96 -0.52 -16.21 -12.36
CA SER A 96 -1.54 -15.53 -13.17
C SER A 96 -1.18 -14.07 -13.42
N VAL A 97 -0.66 -13.36 -12.41
CA VAL A 97 -0.19 -11.98 -12.53
C VAL A 97 0.97 -11.90 -13.52
N LEU A 98 1.93 -12.83 -13.45
CA LEU A 98 3.03 -12.89 -14.42
C LEU A 98 2.55 -13.11 -15.85
N HIS A 99 1.53 -13.96 -16.08
CA HIS A 99 0.91 -14.10 -17.40
C HIS A 99 0.26 -12.80 -17.88
N GLY A 100 -0.46 -12.09 -16.99
CA GLY A 100 -1.05 -10.79 -17.30
C GLY A 100 0.00 -9.74 -17.66
N LEU A 101 1.10 -9.66 -16.91
CA LEU A 101 2.23 -8.78 -17.21
C LEU A 101 2.89 -9.12 -18.54
N LYS A 102 3.03 -10.40 -18.87
CA LYS A 102 3.59 -10.85 -20.16
C LYS A 102 2.70 -10.41 -21.33
N GLN A 103 1.39 -10.61 -21.23
CA GLN A 103 0.42 -10.16 -22.24
C GLN A 103 0.43 -8.63 -22.36
N GLY A 104 0.45 -7.90 -21.25
CA GLY A 104 0.57 -6.44 -21.26
C GLY A 104 1.86 -5.96 -21.93
N ASN A 105 2.98 -6.65 -21.70
CA ASN A 105 4.25 -6.35 -22.37
C ASN A 105 4.21 -6.63 -23.88
N GLU A 106 3.55 -7.71 -24.31
CA GLU A 106 3.33 -8.02 -25.73
C GLU A 106 2.50 -6.92 -26.40
N VAL A 107 1.38 -6.51 -25.79
CA VAL A 107 0.55 -5.40 -26.30
C VAL A 107 1.33 -4.09 -26.34
N LEU A 108 2.11 -3.77 -25.31
CA LEU A 108 2.95 -2.57 -25.30
C LEU A 108 4.00 -2.61 -26.42
N LYS A 109 4.57 -3.78 -26.74
CA LYS A 109 5.49 -3.93 -27.87
C LYS A 109 4.80 -3.72 -29.21
N GLU A 110 3.58 -4.21 -29.37
CA GLU A 110 2.78 -3.97 -30.58
C GLU A 110 2.46 -2.48 -30.72
N ILE A 111 2.00 -1.82 -29.65
CA ILE A 111 1.78 -0.38 -29.64
C ILE A 111 3.07 0.36 -30.02
N HIS A 112 4.22 0.04 -29.41
CA HIS A 112 5.48 0.69 -29.74
C HIS A 112 5.93 0.44 -31.19
N LYS A 113 5.56 -0.70 -31.76
CA LYS A 113 5.83 -1.02 -33.17
C LYS A 113 4.92 -0.25 -34.12
N GLU A 114 3.64 -0.10 -33.77
CA GLU A 114 2.66 0.69 -34.53
C GLU A 114 2.88 2.20 -34.39
N MET A 115 3.38 2.67 -33.24
CA MET A 115 3.85 4.04 -33.03
C MET A 115 5.12 4.39 -33.84
N ASN A 116 5.52 3.48 -34.72
CA ASN A 116 6.50 3.50 -35.81
C ASN A 116 7.65 4.51 -35.65
N ALA A 117 8.87 3.99 -35.54
CA ALA A 117 10.09 4.79 -35.62
C ALA A 117 10.10 5.67 -36.88
N GLU A 118 9.55 5.21 -38.00
CA GLU A 118 9.42 6.00 -39.23
C GLU A 118 8.42 7.16 -39.08
N SER A 119 7.33 7.01 -38.32
CA SER A 119 6.38 8.11 -38.09
C SER A 119 6.97 9.17 -37.16
N VAL A 120 7.77 8.75 -36.18
CA VAL A 120 8.52 9.66 -35.32
C VAL A 120 9.65 10.34 -36.08
N GLU A 121 10.40 9.62 -36.90
CA GLU A 121 11.49 10.15 -37.73
C GLU A 121 10.97 11.13 -38.78
N LYS A 122 9.86 10.80 -39.45
CA LYS A 122 9.20 11.69 -40.41
C LYS A 122 8.63 12.95 -39.75
N LEU A 123 8.04 12.85 -38.55
CA LEU A 123 7.62 14.03 -37.79
C LEU A 123 8.81 14.91 -37.38
N LEU A 124 9.94 14.31 -37.05
CA LEU A 124 11.18 15.03 -36.72
C LEU A 124 11.78 15.72 -37.96
N GLU A 125 11.78 15.07 -39.12
CA GLU A 125 12.16 15.70 -40.40
C GLU A 125 11.21 16.84 -40.77
N GLU A 126 9.90 16.61 -40.77
CA GLU A 126 8.89 17.63 -41.09
C GLU A 126 8.99 18.85 -40.14
N THR A 127 9.30 18.64 -38.85
CA THR A 127 9.53 19.76 -37.91
C THR A 127 10.89 20.41 -38.06
N ALA A 128 11.92 19.71 -38.53
CA ALA A 128 13.22 20.30 -38.86
C ALA A 128 13.10 21.18 -40.11
N GLU A 129 12.47 20.68 -41.17
CA GLU A 129 12.20 21.42 -42.41
C GLU A 129 11.32 22.65 -42.15
N ALA A 130 10.24 22.52 -41.37
CA ALA A 130 9.40 23.66 -41.01
C ALA A 130 10.16 24.74 -40.22
N ARG A 131 11.11 24.35 -39.36
CA ARG A 131 11.99 25.30 -38.66
C ARG A 131 12.98 25.98 -39.58
N GLU A 132 13.53 25.24 -40.55
CA GLU A 132 14.45 25.81 -41.53
C GLU A 132 13.73 26.78 -42.47
N TYR A 133 12.53 26.43 -42.93
CA TYR A 133 11.67 27.33 -43.70
C TYR A 133 11.29 28.58 -42.90
N GLN A 134 10.98 28.44 -41.60
CA GLN A 134 10.74 29.61 -40.75
C GLN A 134 11.99 30.48 -40.63
N ARG A 135 13.18 29.90 -40.49
CA ARG A 135 14.44 30.67 -40.49
C ARG A 135 14.71 31.37 -41.81
N GLU A 136 14.40 30.74 -42.93
CA GLU A 136 14.50 31.35 -44.25
C GLU A 136 13.55 32.54 -44.38
N ILE A 137 12.30 32.41 -43.89
CA ILE A 137 11.36 33.53 -43.80
C ILE A 137 11.92 34.64 -42.91
N ASP A 138 12.42 34.29 -41.73
CA ASP A 138 12.99 35.26 -40.79
C ASP A 138 14.19 36.00 -41.41
N GLU A 139 15.05 35.30 -42.16
CA GLU A 139 16.19 35.88 -42.87
C GLU A 139 15.76 36.74 -44.07
N MET A 140 14.74 36.31 -44.82
CA MET A 140 14.17 37.11 -45.91
C MET A 140 13.53 38.40 -45.38
N LEU A 141 12.78 38.32 -44.27
CA LEU A 141 12.18 39.48 -43.63
C LEU A 141 13.26 40.43 -43.09
N ALA A 142 14.31 39.91 -42.46
CA ALA A 142 15.44 40.71 -41.97
C ALA A 142 16.22 41.40 -43.10
N ASN A 143 16.35 40.75 -44.27
CA ASN A 143 17.07 41.32 -45.42
C ASN A 143 16.23 42.28 -46.29
N ASN A 144 14.89 42.22 -46.23
CA ASN A 144 14.00 43.07 -47.04
C ASN A 144 13.57 44.36 -46.32
N LEU A 145 13.68 44.41 -44.98
CA LEU A 145 13.21 45.55 -44.20
C LEU A 145 14.24 46.70 -44.25
N SER A 146 13.77 47.91 -44.55
CA SER A 146 14.60 49.11 -44.41
C SER A 146 14.81 49.46 -42.94
N LEU A 147 15.93 50.11 -42.59
CA LEU A 147 16.20 50.58 -41.21
C LEU A 147 15.06 51.43 -40.65
N ASP A 148 14.44 52.28 -41.50
CA ASP A 148 13.31 53.12 -41.09
C ASP A 148 12.04 52.30 -40.79
N GLU A 149 11.82 51.20 -41.53
CA GLU A 149 10.67 50.30 -41.33
C GLU A 149 10.87 49.46 -40.06
N GLU A 150 12.10 49.02 -39.80
CA GLU A 150 12.46 48.29 -38.57
C GLU A 150 12.23 49.14 -37.31
N ASP A 151 12.55 50.44 -37.37
CA ASP A 151 12.27 51.39 -36.28
C ASP A 151 10.76 51.58 -36.03
N THR A 152 9.94 51.59 -37.09
CA THR A 152 8.48 51.67 -36.94
C THR A 152 7.88 50.41 -36.31
N VAL A 153 8.34 49.23 -36.73
CA VAL A 153 7.91 47.95 -36.16
C VAL A 153 8.31 47.84 -34.69
N GLN A 154 9.52 48.29 -34.32
CA GLN A 154 9.95 48.33 -32.92
C GLN A 154 9.12 49.31 -32.07
N ALA A 155 8.66 50.41 -32.66
CA ALA A 155 7.78 51.36 -31.97
C ALA A 155 6.39 50.75 -31.72
N GLU A 156 5.80 50.08 -32.72
CA GLU A 156 4.52 49.39 -32.59
C GLU A 156 4.60 48.23 -31.56
N LEU A 157 5.69 47.47 -31.57
CA LEU A 157 5.93 46.42 -30.57
C LEU A 157 6.02 46.98 -29.14
N ARG A 158 6.64 48.16 -28.95
CA ARG A 158 6.67 48.85 -27.65
C ARG A 158 5.28 49.29 -27.19
N GLU A 159 4.42 49.74 -28.10
CA GLU A 159 3.03 50.10 -27.80
C GLU A 159 2.21 48.87 -27.40
N LEU A 160 2.28 47.78 -28.17
CA LEU A 160 1.61 46.52 -27.84
C LEU A 160 2.08 45.92 -26.52
N GLN A 161 3.39 45.99 -26.24
CA GLN A 161 3.93 45.58 -24.94
C GLN A 161 3.39 46.44 -23.78
N ALA A 162 3.20 47.75 -23.97
CA ALA A 162 2.61 48.62 -22.96
C ALA A 162 1.12 48.29 -22.72
N VAL A 163 0.36 47.98 -23.78
CA VAL A 163 -1.04 47.54 -23.68
C VAL A 163 -1.15 46.21 -22.94
N VAL A 164 -0.39 45.18 -23.37
CA VAL A 164 -0.40 43.87 -22.70
C VAL A 164 0.04 43.99 -21.24
N ARG A 165 1.02 44.85 -20.94
CA ARG A 165 1.48 45.10 -19.56
C ARG A 165 0.44 45.83 -18.72
N ALA A 166 -0.31 46.77 -19.29
CA ALA A 166 -1.43 47.43 -18.62
C ALA A 166 -2.60 46.47 -18.35
N GLU A 167 -2.76 45.42 -19.16
CA GLU A 167 -3.77 44.36 -18.97
C GLU A 167 -3.32 43.27 -17.99
N THR A 168 -2.01 42.99 -17.88
CA THR A 168 -1.45 41.93 -17.02
C THR A 168 -0.92 42.41 -15.67
N GLU A 169 -0.55 43.68 -15.51
CA GLU A 169 -0.34 44.27 -14.18
C GLU A 169 -1.68 44.78 -13.64
N PRO A 170 -2.32 44.12 -12.65
CA PRO A 170 -3.42 44.75 -11.95
C PRO A 170 -2.89 46.05 -11.32
N SER A 171 -3.62 47.14 -11.58
CA SER A 171 -3.46 48.46 -10.98
C SER A 171 -2.74 48.41 -9.62
N LYS A 172 -1.51 48.91 -9.58
CA LYS A 172 -0.76 49.20 -8.33
C LYS A 172 -1.34 50.38 -7.54
N ASP A 173 -2.64 50.64 -7.66
CA ASP A 173 -3.32 51.73 -6.98
C ASP A 173 -4.49 51.20 -6.17
N VAL A 174 -4.45 51.59 -4.89
CA VAL A 174 -5.39 51.32 -3.78
C VAL A 174 -5.14 50.03 -3.00
N LEU A 175 -4.04 49.99 -2.24
CA LEU A 175 -4.12 49.37 -0.91
C LEU A 175 -5.03 50.26 -0.04
N PRO A 176 -6.09 49.73 0.59
CA PRO A 176 -6.85 50.50 1.56
C PRO A 176 -5.95 50.88 2.74
N SER A 177 -6.02 52.15 3.16
CA SER A 177 -5.30 52.66 4.33
C SER A 177 -5.62 51.79 5.55
N ALA A 178 -4.56 51.30 6.22
CA ALA A 178 -4.70 50.54 7.44
C ALA A 178 -5.44 51.39 8.50
N PRO A 179 -6.52 50.90 9.12
CA PRO A 179 -7.24 51.65 10.14
C PRO A 179 -6.31 51.94 11.33
N THR A 180 -6.09 53.23 11.61
CA THR A 180 -5.29 53.71 12.75
C THR A 180 -6.17 53.79 14.01
N SER A 181 -6.76 52.66 14.42
CA SER A 181 -7.39 52.56 15.75
C SER A 181 -6.76 51.41 16.52
N GLU A 182 -6.02 51.73 17.56
CA GLU A 182 -5.45 50.77 18.50
C GLU A 182 -6.55 49.84 19.05
N PRO A 183 -6.39 48.51 18.98
CA PRO A 183 -7.28 47.61 19.66
C PRO A 183 -7.02 47.69 21.17
N VAL A 184 -8.04 48.09 21.94
CA VAL A 184 -8.07 47.88 23.39
C VAL A 184 -8.06 46.37 23.62
N ALA A 185 -6.90 45.85 24.01
CA ALA A 185 -6.76 44.47 24.45
C ALA A 185 -7.48 44.29 25.79
N THR A 186 -8.66 43.67 25.75
CA THR A 186 -9.25 43.02 26.93
C THR A 186 -8.40 41.81 27.27
N GLU A 187 -7.71 41.87 28.41
CA GLU A 187 -6.91 40.78 28.95
C GLU A 187 -7.75 39.51 29.18
N PRO A 188 -7.24 38.32 28.82
CA PRO A 188 -7.86 37.05 29.17
C PRO A 188 -7.69 36.79 30.67
N LEU A 189 -8.80 36.43 31.33
CA LEU A 189 -8.84 35.94 32.71
C LEU A 189 -7.91 34.73 32.85
N ALA A 190 -6.73 34.98 33.44
CA ALA A 190 -5.80 33.97 33.87
C ALA A 190 -6.43 33.17 35.02
N GLU A 191 -6.57 31.87 34.77
CA GLU A 191 -6.73 30.83 35.78
C GLU A 191 -5.56 30.91 36.78
N LEU A 192 -5.82 31.45 37.96
CA LEU A 192 -4.99 31.27 39.13
C LEU A 192 -5.48 30.04 39.88
N GLN A 193 -4.90 28.89 39.54
CA GLN A 193 -4.52 27.88 40.54
C GLN A 193 -3.66 28.64 41.57
N GLU A 194 -3.88 28.54 42.88
CA GLU A 194 -3.40 27.42 43.67
C GLU A 194 -3.78 27.65 45.14
N GLN A 195 -4.45 26.67 45.76
CA GLN A 195 -4.62 26.39 47.20
C GLN A 195 -5.68 25.27 47.27
N ILE A 196 -5.49 24.04 47.76
CA ILE A 196 -4.65 23.44 48.80
C ILE A 196 -4.78 21.90 48.62
N GLU A 197 -3.82 21.12 49.15
CA GLU A 197 -3.76 19.64 49.28
C GLU A 197 -3.24 18.83 48.07
N VAL A 198 -1.94 18.53 48.06
CA VAL A 198 -1.43 17.19 48.44
C VAL A 198 -0.01 17.36 49.01
N GLY A 199 0.16 17.07 50.30
CA GLY A 199 1.45 17.03 50.96
C GLY A 199 2.32 15.89 50.41
N SER A 200 3.45 16.23 49.81
CA SER A 200 4.55 15.29 49.57
C SER A 200 5.44 15.25 50.81
N ASP A 201 5.16 14.28 51.68
CA ASP A 201 6.00 13.97 52.84
C ASP A 201 7.37 13.44 52.41
N LEU A 202 8.39 14.18 52.84
CA LEU A 202 9.65 13.72 53.43
C LEU A 202 10.64 12.93 52.56
N ALA A 203 11.55 13.68 51.93
CA ALA A 203 12.93 13.25 51.73
C ALA A 203 13.69 13.29 53.08
N ARG A 204 14.05 12.12 53.64
CA ARG A 204 15.14 11.93 54.61
C ARG A 204 15.73 10.52 54.52
N THR A 205 16.93 10.38 53.95
CA THR A 205 18.10 9.55 54.37
C THR A 205 19.07 9.40 53.17
N ALA A 206 20.20 10.11 53.15
CA ALA A 206 21.53 9.81 53.72
C ALA A 206 22.34 8.74 52.95
N ILE A 207 23.44 9.17 52.33
CA ILE A 207 24.51 8.34 51.73
C ILE A 207 25.72 8.42 52.69
N PRO A 208 26.35 7.30 53.10
CA PRO A 208 27.64 7.35 53.80
C PRO A 208 28.83 7.26 52.82
N ALA A 209 29.97 7.72 53.32
CA ALA A 209 31.27 7.87 52.65
C ALA A 209 31.89 6.58 52.10
#